data_AF-A0AA88F3M2-F1
#
_entry.id   AF-A0AA88F3M2-F1
#
_cell.length_a   1.000
_cell.length_b   1.000
_cell.length_c   1.000
_cell.angle_alpha   90.00
_cell.angle_beta   90.00
_cell.angle_gamma   90.00
#
_symmetry.space_group_name_H-M   'P 1'
#
loop_
_entity.id
_entity.type
_entity.pdbx_description
1 polymer ?
#
loop_
_entity_poly.entity_id
_entity_poly.type
_entity_poly.pdbx_seq_one_letter_code
_entity_poly.pdbx_strand_id
1 'polypeptide(L)'
;MGVYVQREAGSIVGLYANLQADIAEEFMDEDDTEVVAFLNPPSAPEVIKLWPTDLWRRMTDIEVAAVENAMATQPARIQRIFNAATEYRSDDELWPLLKEVATNLFGVERAAVILAPSA
;
A
#
# COMPACT_ATOMS: atom_id res chain seq x y z
N MET A 1 -20.57 25.29 13.17
CA MET A 1 -19.63 26.43 13.29
C MET A 1 -18.82 26.45 11.99
N GLY A 2 -18.28 27.58 11.54
CA GLY A 2 -17.61 27.62 10.23
C GLY A 2 -16.16 28.08 10.33
N VAL A 3 -15.41 27.88 9.26
CA VAL A 3 -13.98 28.16 9.16
C VAL A 3 -13.71 29.07 7.97
N TYR A 4 -12.62 29.83 8.05
CA TYR A 4 -12.09 30.57 6.92
C TYR A 4 -11.02 29.73 6.22
N VAL A 5 -11.11 29.62 4.90
CA VAL A 5 -10.21 28.79 4.10
C VAL A 5 -9.24 29.66 3.32
N GLN A 6 -7.98 29.24 3.28
CA GLN A 6 -6.98 29.75 2.34
C GLN A 6 -6.90 28.80 1.15
N ARG A 7 -6.94 29.36 -0.06
CA ARG A 7 -6.76 28.58 -1.29
C ARG A 7 -5.45 28.92 -2.01
N GLU A 8 -4.84 27.91 -2.59
CA GLU A 8 -3.76 28.04 -3.56
C GLU A 8 -4.04 27.11 -4.74
N ALA A 9 -3.97 27.65 -5.97
CA ALA A 9 -4.29 26.92 -7.20
C ALA A 9 -5.66 26.18 -7.19
N GLY A 10 -6.64 26.70 -6.44
CA GLY A 10 -7.98 26.11 -6.31
C GLY A 10 -8.15 25.11 -5.16
N SER A 11 -7.08 24.69 -4.51
CA SER A 11 -7.11 23.74 -3.39
C SER A 11 -7.02 24.48 -2.05
N ILE A 12 -7.70 23.96 -1.02
CA ILE A 12 -7.53 24.42 0.36
C ILE A 12 -6.10 24.08 0.82
N VAL A 13 -5.38 25.08 1.32
CA VAL A 13 -4.02 24.94 1.89
C VAL A 13 -3.94 25.36 3.36
N GLY A 14 -5.00 25.97 3.89
CA GLY A 14 -5.08 26.39 5.30
C GLY A 14 -6.51 26.60 5.76
N LEU A 15 -6.75 26.37 7.06
CA LEU A 15 -8.03 26.58 7.74
C LEU A 15 -7.82 27.45 8.98
N TYR A 16 -8.70 28.42 9.18
CA TYR A 16 -8.59 29.43 10.21
C TYR A 16 -9.92 29.63 10.94
N ALA A 17 -9.87 29.79 12.27
CA ALA A 17 -11.07 30.07 13.06
C ALA A 17 -11.61 31.50 12.87
N ASN A 18 -10.79 32.41 12.33
CA ASN A 18 -11.14 33.82 12.10
C ASN A 18 -10.63 34.27 10.73
N LEU A 19 -11.29 35.28 10.15
CA LEU A 19 -10.88 35.95 8.92
C LEU A 19 -9.40 36.35 8.99
N GLN A 20 -8.63 35.99 7.97
CA GLN A 20 -7.27 36.48 7.77
C GLN A 20 -7.26 37.28 6.47
N ALA A 21 -7.25 38.60 6.55
CA ALA A 21 -7.20 39.46 5.36
C ALA A 21 -6.01 39.08 4.46
N ASP A 22 -6.24 39.07 3.15
CA ASP A 22 -5.27 38.69 2.11
C ASP A 22 -4.81 37.21 2.12
N ILE A 23 -5.35 36.36 3.02
CA ILE A 23 -4.91 34.96 3.20
C ILE A 23 -6.09 33.99 3.20
N ALA A 24 -7.07 34.20 4.06
CA ALA A 24 -8.23 33.33 4.23
C ALA A 24 -9.50 34.17 4.43
N GLU A 25 -10.13 34.52 3.31
CA GLU A 25 -11.33 35.37 3.24
C GLU A 25 -12.61 34.58 2.93
N GLU A 26 -12.47 33.38 2.37
CA GLU A 26 -13.58 32.51 2.02
C GLU A 26 -14.06 31.77 3.28
N PHE A 27 -15.32 32.00 3.65
CA PHE A 27 -15.95 31.31 4.78
C PHE A 27 -16.67 30.05 4.28
N MET A 28 -16.38 28.91 4.90
CA MET A 28 -16.98 27.62 4.61
C MET A 28 -17.51 26.96 5.88
N ASP A 29 -18.54 26.14 5.74
CA ASP A 29 -19.02 25.31 6.84
C ASP A 29 -17.98 24.24 7.21
N GLU A 30 -17.84 23.93 8.49
CA GLU A 30 -16.88 22.92 8.96
C GLU A 30 -17.18 21.51 8.43
N ASP A 31 -18.45 21.25 8.12
CA ASP A 31 -18.96 20.00 7.55
C ASP A 31 -18.92 20.01 6.00
N ASP A 32 -18.41 21.07 5.37
CA ASP A 32 -18.22 21.09 3.92
C ASP A 32 -17.28 19.96 3.49
N THR A 33 -17.59 19.31 2.37
CA THR A 33 -16.85 18.13 1.91
C THR A 33 -15.37 18.43 1.64
N GLU A 34 -15.02 19.63 1.15
CA GLU A 34 -13.63 20.03 0.91
C GLU A 34 -12.88 20.28 2.23
N VAL A 35 -13.55 20.88 3.22
CA VAL A 35 -12.99 21.14 4.56
C VAL A 35 -12.76 19.82 5.29
N VAL A 36 -13.74 18.91 5.24
CA VAL A 36 -13.63 17.56 5.82
C VAL A 36 -12.51 16.77 5.17
N ALA A 37 -12.36 16.84 3.84
CA ALA A 37 -11.30 16.16 3.11
C ALA A 37 -9.90 16.73 3.43
N PHE A 38 -9.78 18.05 3.64
CA PHE A 38 -8.53 18.67 4.05
C PHE A 38 -8.12 18.25 5.48
N LEU A 39 -9.09 18.19 6.40
CA LEU A 39 -8.85 17.77 7.79
C LEU A 39 -8.61 16.25 7.92
N ASN A 40 -9.20 15.46 7.03
CA ASN A 40 -9.08 14.01 6.99
C ASN A 40 -8.58 13.57 5.60
N PRO A 41 -7.30 13.80 5.27
CA PRO A 41 -6.76 13.32 4.01
C PRO A 41 -6.89 11.79 3.96
N PRO A 42 -7.20 11.19 2.80
CA PRO A 42 -7.26 9.75 2.67
C PRO A 42 -5.90 9.16 3.07
N SER A 43 -5.90 8.21 4.00
CA SER A 43 -4.68 7.46 4.35
C SER A 43 -4.13 6.81 3.09
N ALA A 44 -2.85 7.04 2.81
CA ALA A 44 -2.18 6.35 1.72
C ALA A 44 -2.33 4.83 1.93
N PRO A 45 -2.58 4.05 0.86
CA PRO A 45 -2.68 2.60 0.98
C PRO A 45 -1.37 2.08 1.59
N GLU A 46 -1.47 1.30 2.66
CA GLU A 46 -0.30 0.69 3.28
C GLU A 46 0.36 -0.26 2.29
N VAL A 47 1.56 0.10 1.83
CA VAL A 47 2.37 -0.76 0.98
C VAL A 47 2.97 -1.85 1.86
N ILE A 48 2.52 -3.09 1.66
CA ILE A 48 3.11 -4.25 2.31
C ILE A 48 4.53 -4.39 1.79
N LYS A 49 5.50 -4.41 2.70
CA LYS A 49 6.90 -4.75 2.39
C LYS A 49 7.21 -6.11 2.99
N LEU A 50 7.73 -7.01 2.17
CA LEU A 50 8.09 -8.37 2.56
C LEU A 50 9.52 -8.66 2.13
N TRP A 51 10.39 -8.97 3.10
CA TRP A 51 11.74 -9.41 2.80
C TRP A 51 11.75 -10.89 2.38
N PRO A 52 12.55 -11.27 1.37
CA PRO A 52 12.70 -12.69 0.99
C PRO A 52 13.08 -13.57 2.18
N THR A 53 13.92 -13.08 3.08
CA THR A 53 14.33 -13.82 4.29
C THR A 53 13.13 -14.21 5.16
N ASP A 54 12.17 -13.31 5.35
CA ASP A 54 10.98 -13.58 6.15
C ASP A 54 9.98 -14.47 5.41
N LEU A 55 9.85 -14.29 4.09
CA LEU A 55 9.08 -15.18 3.22
C LEU A 55 9.53 -16.64 3.43
N TRP A 56 10.82 -16.90 3.28
CA TRP A 56 11.37 -18.26 3.38
C TRP A 56 11.35 -18.80 4.81
N ARG A 57 11.59 -17.97 5.83
CA ARG A 57 11.53 -18.40 7.24
C ARG A 57 10.13 -18.82 7.69
N ARG A 58 9.07 -18.30 7.07
CA ARG A 58 7.68 -18.65 7.38
C ARG A 58 7.23 -19.96 6.73
N MET A 59 7.95 -20.40 5.70
CA MET A 59 7.67 -21.63 4.97
C MET A 59 8.40 -22.82 5.62
N THR A 60 7.79 -23.99 5.52
CA THR A 60 8.44 -25.27 5.76
C THR A 60 9.23 -25.71 4.53
N ASP A 61 10.20 -26.62 4.68
CA ASP A 61 11.00 -27.13 3.55
C ASP A 61 10.15 -27.70 2.42
N ILE A 62 9.00 -28.32 2.74
CA ILE A 62 8.05 -28.85 1.75
C ILE A 62 7.38 -27.70 0.98
N GLU A 63 6.99 -26.63 1.68
CA GLU A 63 6.39 -25.44 1.05
C GLU A 63 7.43 -24.73 0.17
N VAL A 64 8.69 -24.61 0.63
CA VAL A 64 9.78 -24.05 -0.18
C VAL A 64 9.94 -24.83 -1.48
N ALA A 65 10.03 -26.17 -1.41
CA ALA A 65 10.14 -27.01 -2.59
C ALA A 65 8.93 -26.85 -3.54
N ALA A 66 7.72 -26.66 -3.02
CA ALA A 66 6.53 -26.41 -3.83
C ALA A 66 6.61 -25.05 -4.56
N VAL A 67 7.08 -24.00 -3.88
CA VAL A 67 7.28 -22.68 -4.51
C VAL A 67 8.36 -22.75 -5.58
N GLU A 68 9.49 -23.42 -5.33
CA GLU A 68 10.55 -23.56 -6.34
C GLU A 68 10.06 -24.28 -7.59
N ASN A 69 9.27 -25.35 -7.43
CA ASN A 69 8.66 -26.06 -8.54
C ASN A 69 7.67 -25.17 -9.32
N ALA A 70 6.83 -24.41 -8.62
CA ALA A 70 5.93 -23.46 -9.28
C ALA A 70 6.70 -22.36 -10.02
N MET A 71 7.78 -21.85 -9.43
CA MET A 71 8.60 -20.82 -10.06
C MET A 71 9.37 -21.33 -11.27
N ALA A 72 9.77 -22.61 -11.30
CA ALA A 72 10.41 -23.22 -12.46
C ALA A 72 9.51 -23.22 -13.72
N THR A 73 8.18 -23.15 -13.55
CA THR A 73 7.22 -23.06 -14.67
C THR A 73 7.08 -21.64 -15.24
N GLN A 74 7.53 -20.63 -14.51
CA GLN A 74 7.39 -19.22 -14.91
C GLN A 74 8.40 -18.84 -15.99
N PRO A 75 8.15 -17.78 -16.79
CA PRO A 75 9.13 -17.29 -17.75
C PRO A 75 10.47 -16.94 -17.09
N ALA A 76 11.59 -17.18 -17.79
CA ALA A 76 12.93 -16.95 -17.25
C ALA A 76 13.14 -15.52 -16.71
N ARG A 77 12.48 -14.51 -17.31
CA ARG A 77 12.48 -13.14 -16.81
C ARG A 77 11.94 -13.06 -15.39
N ILE A 78 10.78 -13.66 -15.14
CA ILE A 78 10.11 -13.64 -13.84
C ILE A 78 10.94 -14.40 -12.80
N GLN A 79 11.47 -15.56 -13.16
CA GLN A 79 12.37 -16.32 -12.29
C GLN A 79 13.57 -15.48 -11.84
N ARG A 80 14.20 -14.74 -12.77
CA ARG A 80 15.34 -13.88 -12.44
C ARG A 80 14.97 -12.70 -11.55
N ILE A 81 13.83 -12.06 -11.79
CA ILE A 81 13.41 -10.94 -10.94
C ILE A 81 13.07 -11.44 -9.54
N PHE A 82 12.32 -12.55 -9.43
CA PHE A 82 12.00 -13.17 -8.15
C PHE A 82 13.28 -13.53 -7.36
N ASN A 83 14.24 -14.22 -7.99
CA ASN A 83 15.47 -14.62 -7.31
C ASN A 83 16.41 -13.46 -6.97
N ALA A 84 16.35 -12.36 -7.72
CA ALA A 84 17.18 -11.17 -7.50
C ALA A 84 16.50 -10.12 -6.59
N ALA A 85 15.22 -10.29 -6.27
CA ALA A 85 14.46 -9.34 -5.49
C ALA A 85 15.05 -9.21 -4.08
N THR A 86 15.34 -7.97 -3.68
CA THR A 86 15.75 -7.65 -2.31
C THR A 86 14.55 -7.42 -1.40
N GLU A 87 13.41 -7.01 -1.98
CA GLU A 87 12.14 -6.81 -1.31
C GLU A 87 10.98 -7.16 -2.25
N TYR A 88 9.86 -7.62 -1.69
CA TYR A 88 8.58 -7.75 -2.39
C TYR A 88 7.62 -6.72 -1.84
N ARG A 89 6.96 -5.96 -2.72
CA ARG A 89 6.07 -4.88 -2.33
C ARG A 89 4.68 -5.03 -2.90
N SER A 90 3.64 -4.66 -2.16
CA SER A 90 2.27 -4.81 -2.65
C SER A 90 1.87 -3.91 -3.81
N ASP A 91 2.65 -2.86 -4.07
CA ASP A 91 2.49 -1.96 -5.19
C ASP A 91 3.38 -2.33 -6.40
N ASP A 92 4.12 -3.43 -6.33
CA ASP A 92 4.96 -3.94 -7.41
C ASP A 92 4.20 -4.87 -8.37
N GLU A 93 4.63 -4.91 -9.64
CA GLU A 93 4.01 -5.72 -10.69
C GLU A 93 4.06 -7.24 -10.42
N LEU A 94 5.00 -7.72 -9.60
CA LEU A 94 5.13 -9.14 -9.27
C LEU A 94 4.23 -9.60 -8.12
N TRP A 95 3.69 -8.66 -7.34
CA TRP A 95 2.89 -9.00 -6.16
C TRP A 95 1.62 -9.81 -6.46
N PRO A 96 0.84 -9.51 -7.53
CA PRO A 96 -0.30 -10.31 -7.91
C PRO A 96 0.08 -11.77 -8.21
N LEU A 97 1.20 -11.98 -8.91
CA LEU A 97 1.69 -13.33 -9.21
C LEU A 97 2.08 -14.07 -7.94
N LEU A 98 2.75 -13.41 -7.00
CA LEU A 98 3.12 -14.02 -5.72
C LEU A 98 1.90 -14.44 -4.90
N LYS A 99 0.90 -13.57 -4.83
CA LYS A 99 -0.38 -13.88 -4.19
C LYS A 99 -1.08 -15.05 -4.84
N GLU A 100 -1.12 -15.08 -6.17
CA GLU A 100 -1.74 -16.17 -6.93
C GLU A 100 -1.04 -17.49 -6.68
N VAL A 101 0.29 -17.55 -6.83
CA VAL A 101 1.08 -18.77 -6.60
C VAL A 101 0.91 -19.26 -5.16
N ALA A 102 1.06 -18.38 -4.17
CA ALA A 102 0.91 -18.77 -2.76
C ALA A 102 -0.51 -19.27 -2.44
N THR A 103 -1.54 -18.61 -2.99
CA THR A 103 -2.94 -19.00 -2.77
C THR A 103 -3.26 -20.33 -3.45
N ASN A 104 -2.75 -20.56 -4.67
CA ASN A 104 -2.96 -21.81 -5.41
C ASN A 104 -2.24 -22.99 -4.75
N LEU A 105 -1.04 -22.77 -4.19
CA LEU A 105 -0.27 -23.83 -3.55
C LEU A 105 -0.74 -24.15 -2.13
N PHE A 106 -1.10 -23.13 -1.34
CA PHE A 106 -1.29 -23.28 0.11
C PHE A 106 -2.67 -22.86 0.61
N GLY A 107 -3.52 -22.30 -0.26
CA GLY A 107 -4.79 -21.72 0.12
C GLY A 107 -4.66 -20.29 0.67
N VAL A 108 -5.79 -19.60 0.74
CA VAL A 108 -5.87 -18.16 1.08
C VAL A 108 -5.31 -17.86 2.48
N GLU A 109 -5.65 -18.68 3.48
CA GLU A 109 -5.25 -18.45 4.86
C GLU A 109 -3.72 -18.58 5.04
N ARG A 110 -3.12 -19.65 4.49
CA ARG A 110 -1.68 -19.87 4.60
C ARG A 110 -0.89 -18.86 3.77
N ALA A 111 -1.38 -18.50 2.59
CA ALA A 111 -0.80 -17.45 1.76
C ALA A 111 -0.77 -16.10 2.49
N ALA A 112 -1.84 -15.74 3.22
CA ALA A 112 -1.90 -14.50 4.00
C ALA A 112 -0.84 -14.46 5.11
N VAL A 113 -0.56 -15.58 5.77
CA VAL A 113 0.50 -15.67 6.79
C VAL A 113 1.89 -15.53 6.17
N ILE A 114 2.13 -16.22 5.06
CA ILE A 114 3.41 -16.19 4.34
C ILE A 114 3.70 -14.78 3.81
N LEU A 115 2.71 -14.16 3.18
CA LEU A 115 2.82 -12.84 2.53
C LEU A 115 2.51 -11.66 3.45
N ALA A 116 2.42 -11.90 4.76
CA ALA A 116 2.25 -10.84 5.75
C ALA A 116 3.41 -9.81 5.68
N PRO A 117 3.18 -8.55 6.06
CA PRO A 117 4.27 -7.58 6.18
C PRO A 117 5.43 -8.12 7.01
N SER A 118 6.65 -7.81 6.59
CA SER A 118 7.82 -7.97 7.43
C SER A 118 7.80 -6.94 8.56
N ALA A 119 8.30 -7.35 9.73
CA ALA A 119 8.40 -6.50 10.91
C ALA A 119 9.66 -5.61 10.89
#